data_AF-A0A9D7W0G2-F1
#
_entry.id   AF-A0A9D7W0G2-F1
#
_cell.length_a   1.000
_cell.length_b   1.000
_cell.length_c   1.000
_cell.angle_alpha   90.00
_cell.angle_beta   90.00
_cell.angle_gamma   90.00
#
_symmetry.space_group_name_H-M   'P 1'
#
loop_
_entity.id
_entity.type
_entity.pdbx_description
1 polymer ?
#
loop_
_entity_poly.entity_id
_entity_poly.type
_entity_poly.pdbx_seq_one_letter_code
_entity_poly.pdbx_strand_id
1 'polypeptide(L)' 'LPYEIGARREGDVIAAYADTTKANTVLGWKTKRSLDEAIASAWKWEQKVRKLL' A
#
# COMPACT_ATOMS: atom_id res chain seq x y z
N LEU A 1 16.13 0.76 -7.98
CA LEU A 1 15.55 -0.57 -8.22
C LEU A 1 15.51 -0.81 -9.71
N PRO A 2 15.99 -1.96 -10.22
CA PRO A 2 15.79 -2.32 -11.60
C PRO A 2 14.28 -2.57 -11.83
N TYR A 3 13.69 -1.85 -12.77
CA TYR A 3 12.33 -2.08 -13.26
C TYR A 3 12.27 -1.78 -14.76
N GLU A 4 11.28 -2.35 -15.45
CA GLU A 4 10.98 -2.09 -16.85
C GLU A 4 9.49 -1.79 -17.03
N ILE A 5 9.15 -1.02 -18.07
CA ILE A 5 7.76 -0.68 -18.38
C ILE A 5 7.19 -1.78 -19.28
N GLY A 6 6.30 -2.60 -18.72
CA GLY A 6 5.57 -3.62 -19.46
C GLY A 6 4.28 -3.12 -20.11
N ALA A 7 3.58 -4.01 -20.80
CA ALA A 7 2.24 -3.73 -21.33
C ALA A 7 1.22 -3.49 -20.20
N ARG A 8 0.14 -2.76 -20.52
CA ARG A 8 -0.96 -2.55 -19.56
C ARG A 8 -1.62 -3.89 -19.23
N ARG A 9 -1.80 -4.16 -17.94
CA ARG A 9 -2.50 -5.36 -17.47
C ARG A 9 -4.00 -5.21 -17.72
N GLU A 10 -4.61 -6.24 -18.29
CA GLU A 10 -6.06 -6.29 -18.51
C GLU A 10 -6.80 -6.16 -17.17
N GLY A 11 -7.84 -5.32 -17.13
CA GLY A 11 -8.61 -5.04 -15.93
C GLY A 11 -8.06 -3.92 -15.03
N ASP A 12 -6.83 -3.43 -15.26
CA ASP A 12 -6.30 -2.31 -14.46
C ASP A 12 -6.94 -0.96 -14.87
N VAL A 13 -7.51 -0.29 -13.88
CA VAL A 13 -7.93 1.12 -13.96
C VAL A 13 -6.73 2.05 -13.81
N ILE A 14 -6.84 3.29 -14.30
CA ILE A 14 -5.74 4.27 -14.24
C ILE A 14 -5.41 4.64 -12.79
N ALA A 15 -6.43 4.83 -11.95
CA ALA A 15 -6.26 5.14 -10.55
C ALA A 15 -7.53 4.78 -9.75
N ALA A 16 -7.35 4.47 -8.46
CA ALA A 16 -8.43 4.22 -7.52
C ALA A 16 -8.04 4.71 -6.13
N TYR A 17 -8.89 5.57 -5.54
CA TYR A 17 -8.70 6.13 -4.20
C TYR A 17 -10.04 6.20 -3.47
N ALA A 18 -10.00 6.25 -2.14
CA ALA A 18 -11.20 6.34 -1.30
C ALA A 18 -11.37 7.73 -0.69
N ASP A 19 -12.58 8.29 -0.75
CA ASP A 19 -13.00 9.32 0.19
C ASP A 19 -13.32 8.66 1.54
N THR A 20 -12.58 9.07 2.57
CA THR A 20 -12.67 8.48 3.92
C THR A 20 -13.59 9.25 4.85
N THR A 21 -14.21 10.34 4.38
CA THR A 21 -15.01 11.26 5.22
C THR A 21 -16.07 10.53 6.04
N LYS A 22 -16.82 9.61 5.42
CA LYS A 22 -17.88 8.88 6.13
C LYS A 22 -17.35 8.01 7.27
N ALA A 23 -16.26 7.27 7.05
CA ALA A 23 -15.64 6.43 8.08
C ALA A 23 -15.08 7.29 9.22
N ASN A 24 -14.45 8.42 8.88
CA ASN A 24 -13.91 9.38 9.85
C ASN A 24 -15.00 9.95 10.75
N THR A 25 -16.15 10.32 10.19
CA THR A 25 -17.24 10.97 10.92
C THR A 25 -18.11 9.99 11.70
N VAL A 26 -18.51 8.87 11.08
CA VAL A 26 -19.48 7.95 11.69
C VAL A 26 -18.80 6.98 12.66
N LEU A 27 -17.63 6.49 12.30
CA LEU A 27 -16.92 5.48 13.09
C LEU A 27 -15.83 6.09 13.98
N GLY A 28 -15.52 7.39 13.82
CA GLY A 28 -14.37 8.01 14.47
C GLY A 28 -13.03 7.38 14.05
N TRP A 29 -13.02 6.62 12.96
CA TRP A 29 -11.87 5.84 12.54
C TRP A 29 -11.06 6.59 11.48
N LYS A 30 -9.73 6.58 11.62
CA LYS A 30 -8.78 7.15 10.65
C LYS A 30 -7.58 6.22 10.49
N THR A 31 -6.96 6.24 9.31
CA THR A 31 -5.65 5.62 9.13
C THR A 31 -4.63 6.30 10.04
N LYS A 32 -3.74 5.51 10.64
CA LYS A 32 -2.72 6.00 11.58
C LYS A 32 -1.31 5.96 11.01
N ARG A 33 -1.14 5.36 9.83
CA ARG A 33 0.16 5.06 9.25
C ARG A 33 0.30 5.74 7.90
N SER A 34 1.49 6.28 7.65
CA SER A 34 1.86 6.80 6.34
C SER A 34 2.19 5.67 5.35
N LEU A 35 2.37 6.03 4.07
CA LEU A 35 2.84 5.10 3.05
C LEU A 35 4.22 4.54 3.42
N ASP A 36 5.15 5.39 3.87
CA ASP A 36 6.51 4.98 4.23
C ASP A 36 6.53 3.96 5.37
N GLU A 37 5.69 4.16 6.40
CA GLU A 37 5.54 3.19 7.49
C GLU A 37 4.98 1.85 6.99
N ALA A 38 4.00 1.88 6.08
CA ALA A 38 3.42 0.68 5.50
C ALA A 38 4.46 -0.10 4.67
N ILE A 39 5.22 0.59 3.80
CA ILE A 39 6.28 -0.03 2.99
C ILE A 39 7.40 -0.58 3.87
N ALA A 40 7.83 0.18 4.89
CA ALA A 40 8.86 -0.28 5.82
C ALA A 40 8.42 -1.52 6.61
N SER A 41 7.16 -1.58 7.04
CA SER A 41 6.60 -2.76 7.71
C SER A 41 6.56 -3.98 6.79
N ALA A 42 6.14 -3.80 5.53
CA ALA A 42 6.11 -4.87 4.54
C ALA A 42 7.53 -5.39 4.24
N TRP A 43 8.52 -4.51 4.12
CA TRP A 43 9.91 -4.90 3.88
C TRP A 43 10.55 -5.62 5.06
N LYS A 44 10.25 -5.21 6.29
CA LYS A 44 10.70 -5.95 7.50
C LYS A 44 10.12 -7.36 7.54
N TRP A 45 8.84 -7.51 7.18
CA TRP A 45 8.22 -8.83 7.07
C TRP A 45 8.89 -9.68 5.99
N GLU A 46 9.13 -9.12 4.81
CA GLU A 46 9.75 -9.83 3.68
C GLU A 46 11.16 -10.33 4.02
N GLN A 47 11.98 -9.48 4.65
CA GLN A 47 13.32 -9.87 5.12
C GLN A 47 13.27 -11.05 6.09
N LYS A 48 12.30 -11.06 7.01
CA LYS A 48 12.11 -12.15 7.97
C LYS A 48 11.65 -13.43 7.28
N VAL A 49 10.69 -13.35 6.35
CA VAL A 49 10.15 -14.53 5.65
C VAL A 49 11.20 -15.17 4.75
N ARG A 50 12.02 -14.36 4.09
CA ARG A 50 13.08 -14.82 3.20
C ARG A 50 14.42 -15.10 3.89
N LYS A 51 14.53 -14.86 5.21
CA LYS A 51 15.78 -15.00 5.98
C LYS A 51 16.93 -14.20 5.36
N LEU A 52 16.63 -12.98 4.94
CA LEU A 52 17.62 -12.04 4.39
C LEU A 52 18.45 -11.37 5.50
N LEU A 53 18.16 -11.70 6.76
CA LEU A 53 18.82 -11.30 8.00
C LEU A 53 19.03 -12.53 8.89
#